data_AF-F5T180-F1
#
_entry.id   AF-F5T180-F1
#
_cell.length_a   1.000
_cell.length_b   1.000
_cell.length_c   1.000
_cell.angle_alpha   90.00
_cell.angle_beta   90.00
_cell.angle_gamma   90.00
#
_symmetry.space_group_name_H-M   'P 1'
#
loop_
_entity.id
_entity.type
_entity.pdbx_description
1 polymer ?
#
loop_
_entity_poly.entity_id
_entity_poly.type
_entity_poly.pdbx_seq_one_letter_code
_entity_poly.pdbx_strand_id
1 'polypeptide(L)'
;MVRNSAPQSIDDLMQRCHHIAGKSLGQIAQEVGCRVPADLLRNKGWVGQLLESYLGADAGNQAEPDFISLGIELKTLPLNAHGEPKESTYVCTVSLSEYEALTWQESWVKRKLSHVLWLPVEAESSIPLAERYIGAGWLWQPDQIEEEILKADWEELMDRLALGEQSELTAREGQYLQVRPKAAHSRILAKSSDISGETILMNPRGFYLRTTFTKRLLAKACI
;
A
#
# COMPACT_ATOMS: atom_id res chain seq x y z
N MET A 1 -10.15 -19.02 6.96
CA MET A 1 -10.21 -18.36 5.66
C MET A 1 -9.53 -19.27 4.65
N VAL A 2 -10.25 -19.69 3.62
CA VAL A 2 -9.71 -20.47 2.50
C VAL A 2 -8.94 -19.51 1.60
N ARG A 3 -7.70 -19.88 1.23
CA ARG A 3 -6.86 -19.11 0.31
C ARG A 3 -6.83 -19.83 -1.03
N ASN A 4 -7.12 -19.09 -2.10
CA ASN A 4 -6.99 -19.60 -3.46
C ASN A 4 -5.51 -19.79 -3.81
N SER A 5 -5.21 -20.72 -4.73
CA SER A 5 -3.84 -20.90 -5.23
C SER A 5 -3.36 -19.66 -5.98
N ALA A 6 -2.05 -19.43 -6.01
CA ALA A 6 -1.46 -18.31 -6.74
C ALA A 6 -1.92 -18.26 -8.21
N PRO A 7 -2.24 -17.07 -8.75
CA PRO A 7 -2.57 -16.93 -10.16
C PRO A 7 -1.38 -17.31 -11.03
N GLN A 8 -1.65 -17.97 -12.16
CA GLN A 8 -0.59 -18.47 -13.05
C GLN A 8 -0.22 -17.45 -14.14
N SER A 9 -1.05 -16.44 -14.35
CA SER A 9 -0.83 -15.38 -15.33
C SER A 9 -1.52 -14.09 -14.90
N ILE A 10 -1.17 -12.98 -15.56
CA ILE A 10 -1.88 -11.71 -15.43
C ILE A 10 -3.36 -11.87 -15.79
N ASP A 11 -3.67 -12.63 -16.84
CA ASP A 11 -5.06 -12.85 -17.26
C ASP A 11 -5.87 -13.60 -16.21
N ASP A 12 -5.31 -14.62 -15.56
CA ASP A 12 -5.95 -15.33 -14.45
C ASP A 12 -6.20 -14.39 -13.26
N LEU A 13 -5.18 -13.61 -12.87
CA LEU A 13 -5.33 -12.60 -11.82
C LEU A 13 -6.43 -11.59 -12.16
N MET A 14 -6.45 -11.08 -13.38
CA MET A 14 -7.45 -10.12 -13.82
C MET A 14 -8.85 -10.75 -13.91
N GLN A 15 -9.00 -11.99 -14.35
CA GLN A 15 -10.29 -12.70 -14.33
C GLN A 15 -10.87 -12.79 -12.92
N ARG A 16 -10.02 -13.07 -11.92
CA ARG A 16 -10.43 -13.05 -10.50
C ARG A 16 -10.86 -11.65 -10.06
N CYS A 17 -10.15 -10.61 -10.50
CA CYS A 17 -10.53 -9.22 -10.21
C CYS A 17 -11.89 -8.84 -10.83
N HIS A 18 -12.15 -9.24 -12.07
CA HIS A 18 -13.45 -9.03 -12.72
C HIS A 18 -14.58 -9.75 -11.97
N HIS A 19 -14.30 -10.93 -11.41
CA HIS A 19 -15.30 -11.70 -10.68
C HIS A 19 -15.73 -11.07 -9.34
N ILE A 20 -14.84 -10.30 -8.69
CA ILE A 20 -15.15 -9.63 -7.42
C ILE A 20 -15.68 -8.21 -7.60
N ALA A 21 -15.49 -7.60 -8.77
CA ALA A 21 -15.99 -6.26 -9.05
C ALA A 21 -17.52 -6.22 -8.90
N GLY A 22 -18.02 -5.24 -8.14
CA GLY A 22 -19.44 -5.08 -7.81
C GLY A 22 -19.96 -5.99 -6.69
N LYS A 23 -19.13 -6.88 -6.13
CA LYS A 23 -19.49 -7.65 -4.92
C LYS A 23 -19.16 -6.85 -3.65
N SER A 24 -19.90 -7.13 -2.59
CA SER A 24 -19.60 -6.58 -1.27
C SER A 24 -18.49 -7.38 -0.57
N LEU A 25 -17.78 -6.74 0.36
CA LEU A 25 -16.79 -7.42 1.21
C LEU A 25 -17.40 -8.61 1.98
N GLY A 26 -18.69 -8.54 2.35
CA GLY A 26 -19.41 -9.62 3.00
C GLY A 26 -19.61 -10.84 2.11
N GLN A 27 -19.94 -10.63 0.83
CA GLN A 27 -20.07 -11.72 -0.14
C GLN A 27 -18.72 -12.43 -0.36
N ILE A 28 -17.65 -11.66 -0.55
CA ILE A 28 -16.30 -12.22 -0.69
C ILE A 28 -15.88 -12.97 0.58
N ALA A 29 -16.13 -12.40 1.77
CA ALA A 29 -15.82 -13.06 3.04
C ALA A 29 -16.58 -14.38 3.21
N GLN A 30 -17.84 -14.46 2.77
CA GLN A 30 -18.60 -15.70 2.77
C GLN A 30 -17.98 -16.76 1.84
N GLU A 31 -17.57 -16.38 0.63
CA GLU A 31 -16.93 -17.27 -0.35
C GLU A 31 -15.63 -17.89 0.20
N VAL A 32 -14.85 -17.14 0.97
CA VAL A 32 -13.59 -17.64 1.59
C VAL A 32 -13.76 -18.13 3.03
N GLY A 33 -14.98 -18.21 3.56
CA GLY A 33 -15.26 -18.67 4.92
C GLY A 33 -14.56 -17.83 6.00
N CYS A 34 -14.65 -16.50 5.89
CA CYS A 34 -14.11 -15.53 6.84
C CYS A 34 -15.25 -14.71 7.47
N ARG A 35 -15.09 -14.34 8.76
CA ARG A 35 -16.04 -13.46 9.44
C ARG A 35 -15.64 -12.00 9.18
N VAL A 36 -16.61 -11.20 8.75
CA VAL A 36 -16.44 -9.74 8.65
C VAL A 36 -16.46 -9.12 10.06
N PRO A 37 -15.45 -8.32 10.44
CA PRO A 37 -15.50 -7.57 11.69
C PRO A 37 -16.53 -6.43 11.60
N ALA A 38 -16.99 -5.93 12.74
CA ALA A 38 -17.94 -4.80 12.76
C ALA A 38 -17.31 -3.51 12.19
N ASP A 39 -16.03 -3.29 12.48
CA ASP A 39 -15.25 -2.14 12.03
C ASP A 39 -13.76 -2.48 11.86
N LEU A 40 -13.02 -1.52 11.31
CA LEU A 40 -11.57 -1.60 11.07
C LEU A 40 -10.72 -0.96 12.17
N LEU A 41 -11.29 -0.51 13.30
CA LEU A 41 -10.56 0.18 14.36
C LEU A 41 -9.46 -0.69 14.97
N ARG A 42 -9.79 -1.97 15.21
CA ARG A 42 -8.87 -3.01 15.71
C ARG A 42 -8.40 -4.00 14.63
N ASN A 43 -9.00 -3.95 13.45
CA ASN A 43 -8.75 -4.89 12.34
C ASN A 43 -8.14 -4.17 11.14
N LYS A 44 -7.16 -3.30 11.40
CA LYS A 44 -6.44 -2.57 10.35
C LYS A 44 -5.81 -3.59 9.38
N GLY A 45 -6.09 -3.46 8.09
CA GLY A 45 -5.59 -4.37 7.05
C GLY A 45 -6.47 -5.60 6.77
N TRP A 46 -7.60 -5.79 7.46
CA TRP A 46 -8.50 -6.93 7.20
C TRP A 46 -8.99 -6.98 5.75
N VAL A 47 -9.29 -5.83 5.14
CA VAL A 47 -9.71 -5.74 3.74
C VAL A 47 -8.62 -6.24 2.79
N GLY A 48 -7.36 -5.85 3.03
CA GLY A 48 -6.21 -6.34 2.26
C GLY A 48 -6.07 -7.86 2.39
N GLN A 49 -6.09 -8.39 3.62
CA GLN A 49 -5.99 -9.83 3.88
C GLN A 49 -7.11 -10.65 3.21
N LEU A 50 -8.34 -10.12 3.20
CA LEU A 50 -9.47 -10.74 2.52
C LEU A 50 -9.17 -10.87 1.02
N LEU A 51 -8.75 -9.77 0.39
CA LEU A 51 -8.53 -9.69 -1.05
C LEU A 51 -7.26 -10.45 -1.47
N GLU A 52 -6.20 -10.42 -0.68
CA GLU A 52 -5.03 -11.29 -0.83
C GLU A 52 -5.44 -12.77 -0.85
N SER A 53 -6.27 -13.20 0.10
CA SER A 53 -6.71 -14.60 0.18
C SER A 53 -7.57 -15.01 -0.99
N TYR A 54 -8.45 -14.10 -1.44
CA TYR A 54 -9.33 -14.35 -2.57
C TYR A 54 -8.55 -14.41 -3.88
N LEU A 55 -7.66 -13.45 -4.12
CA LEU A 55 -6.90 -13.38 -5.36
C LEU A 55 -5.74 -14.38 -5.40
N GLY A 56 -5.35 -14.94 -4.27
CA GLY A 56 -4.31 -15.96 -4.17
C GLY A 56 -2.90 -15.38 -4.02
N ALA A 57 -2.73 -14.27 -3.28
CA ALA A 57 -1.42 -13.73 -2.97
C ALA A 57 -0.55 -14.76 -2.21
N ASP A 58 0.73 -14.86 -2.57
CA ASP A 58 1.68 -15.89 -2.14
C ASP A 58 2.92 -15.36 -1.41
N ALA A 59 3.09 -14.04 -1.31
CA ALA A 59 4.19 -13.42 -0.56
C ALA A 59 4.19 -13.75 0.94
N GLY A 60 3.01 -13.80 1.55
CA GLY A 60 2.88 -13.99 2.99
C GLY A 60 3.52 -12.82 3.77
N ASN A 61 4.52 -13.12 4.60
CA ASN A 61 5.23 -12.10 5.39
C ASN A 61 6.55 -11.64 4.75
N GLN A 62 6.86 -12.12 3.54
CA GLN A 62 8.08 -11.72 2.84
C GLN A 62 7.97 -10.26 2.39
N ALA A 63 9.10 -9.57 2.29
CA ALA A 63 9.13 -8.20 1.77
C ALA A 63 8.88 -8.13 0.24
N GLU A 64 8.32 -9.17 -0.37
CA GLU A 64 8.11 -9.30 -1.80
C GLU A 64 6.77 -8.66 -2.26
N PRO A 65 6.57 -8.48 -3.59
CA PRO A 65 5.25 -8.24 -4.16
C PRO A 65 4.29 -9.38 -3.86
N ASP A 66 3.01 -9.06 -3.66
CA ASP A 66 1.97 -10.00 -3.22
C ASP A 66 1.79 -11.22 -4.13
N PHE A 67 2.01 -11.06 -5.44
CA PHE A 67 2.04 -12.14 -6.43
C PHE A 67 3.46 -12.29 -6.95
N ILE A 68 4.26 -13.13 -6.28
CA ILE A 68 5.72 -13.21 -6.46
C ILE A 68 6.08 -13.51 -7.93
N SER A 69 5.46 -14.55 -8.50
CA SER A 69 5.75 -15.01 -9.86
C SER A 69 5.38 -13.98 -10.95
N LEU A 70 4.42 -13.11 -10.67
CA LEU A 70 3.97 -12.06 -11.58
C LEU A 70 4.68 -10.73 -11.33
N GLY A 71 5.38 -10.59 -10.21
CA GLY A 71 5.99 -9.34 -9.77
C GLY A 71 4.96 -8.23 -9.52
N ILE A 72 3.75 -8.58 -9.08
CA ILE A 72 2.64 -7.63 -8.89
C ILE A 72 2.37 -7.44 -7.39
N GLU A 73 2.31 -6.18 -6.97
CA GLU A 73 1.86 -5.79 -5.64
C GLU A 73 0.35 -5.51 -5.66
N LEU A 74 -0.39 -6.00 -4.66
CA LEU A 74 -1.80 -5.69 -4.46
C LEU A 74 -1.95 -4.47 -3.56
N LYS A 75 -2.72 -3.47 -4.00
CA LYS A 75 -3.09 -2.32 -3.17
C LYS A 75 -4.58 -2.05 -3.22
N THR A 76 -5.22 -2.10 -2.05
CA THR A 76 -6.59 -1.62 -1.90
C THR A 76 -6.61 -0.10 -1.87
N LEU A 77 -7.54 0.51 -2.62
CA LEU A 77 -7.72 1.96 -2.68
C LEU A 77 -9.08 2.34 -2.06
N PRO A 78 -9.13 2.76 -0.79
CA PRO A 78 -10.37 3.16 -0.15
C PRO A 78 -10.92 4.46 -0.76
N LEU A 79 -12.15 4.44 -1.24
CA LEU A 79 -12.84 5.59 -1.83
C LEU A 79 -13.93 6.16 -0.91
N ASN A 80 -14.07 7.47 -0.86
CA ASN A 80 -15.18 8.14 -0.19
C ASN A 80 -16.47 8.11 -1.03
N ALA A 81 -17.56 8.67 -0.51
CA ALA A 81 -18.84 8.75 -1.24
C ALA A 81 -18.79 9.53 -2.57
N HIS A 82 -17.73 10.31 -2.83
CA HIS A 82 -17.50 11.01 -4.08
C HIS A 82 -16.62 10.22 -5.06
N GLY A 83 -16.24 8.98 -4.72
CA GLY A 83 -15.33 8.17 -5.54
C GLY A 83 -13.87 8.62 -5.46
N GLU A 84 -13.50 9.44 -4.47
CA GLU A 84 -12.14 9.96 -4.33
C GLU A 84 -11.33 9.17 -3.29
N PRO A 85 -10.01 8.99 -3.47
CA PRO A 85 -9.16 8.35 -2.47
C PRO A 85 -9.25 9.01 -1.10
N LYS A 86 -9.66 8.22 -0.10
CA LYS A 86 -9.93 8.70 1.27
C LYS A 86 -8.66 8.87 2.10
N GLU A 87 -7.64 8.05 1.88
CA GLU A 87 -6.40 8.05 2.65
C GLU A 87 -5.16 7.80 1.79
N SER A 88 -3.99 8.18 2.31
CA SER A 88 -2.69 7.88 1.70
C SER A 88 -2.46 6.37 1.69
N THR A 89 -1.89 5.83 0.61
CA THR A 89 -1.64 4.39 0.48
C THR A 89 -0.25 4.02 0.97
N TYR A 90 -0.15 3.04 1.86
CA TYR A 90 1.14 2.53 2.35
C TYR A 90 1.91 1.77 1.26
N VAL A 91 3.23 1.99 1.19
CA VAL A 91 4.13 1.31 0.26
C VAL A 91 4.99 0.29 1.00
N CYS A 92 5.94 0.76 1.83
CA CYS A 92 6.82 -0.08 2.63
C CYS A 92 7.26 0.63 3.91
N THR A 93 7.86 -0.12 4.83
CA THR A 93 8.50 0.43 6.02
C THR A 93 9.86 0.96 5.61
N VAL A 94 10.24 2.13 6.14
CA VAL A 94 11.59 2.68 5.98
C VAL A 94 12.55 1.79 6.78
N SER A 95 13.56 1.21 6.13
CA SER A 95 14.57 0.42 6.83
C SER A 95 15.87 1.21 6.97
N LEU A 96 16.49 1.17 8.15
CA LEU A 96 17.75 1.87 8.41
C LEU A 96 18.90 1.38 7.53
N SER A 97 18.84 0.11 7.14
CA SER A 97 19.80 -0.46 6.20
C SER A 97 19.75 0.22 4.83
N GLU A 98 18.68 0.96 4.53
CA GLU A 98 18.52 1.72 3.28
C GLU A 98 19.26 3.06 3.32
N TYR A 99 19.64 3.58 4.50
CA TYR A 99 20.21 4.93 4.64
C TYR A 99 21.61 5.10 4.06
N GLU A 100 22.42 4.04 4.02
CA GLU A 100 23.85 4.19 3.72
C GLU A 100 24.28 3.58 2.38
N ALA A 101 23.40 2.89 1.64
CA ALA A 101 23.85 2.12 0.48
C ALA A 101 22.84 1.88 -0.66
N LEU A 102 21.56 2.20 -0.52
CA LEU A 102 20.59 1.87 -1.59
C LEU A 102 20.46 3.01 -2.59
N THR A 103 20.50 2.64 -3.87
CA THR A 103 20.03 3.49 -4.96
C THR A 103 18.51 3.36 -5.12
N TRP A 104 17.86 4.30 -5.82
CA TRP A 104 16.45 4.18 -6.21
C TRP A 104 16.14 2.81 -6.85
N GLN A 105 17.06 2.33 -7.69
CA GLN A 105 16.96 1.07 -8.43
C GLN A 105 16.85 -0.15 -7.52
N GLU A 106 17.44 -0.09 -6.33
CA GLU A 106 17.49 -1.17 -5.35
C GLU A 106 16.47 -0.98 -4.21
N SER A 107 15.76 0.16 -4.20
CA SER A 107 14.80 0.50 -3.14
C SER A 107 13.57 -0.39 -3.12
N TRP A 108 13.06 -0.68 -1.92
CA TRP A 108 11.77 -1.37 -1.76
C TRP A 108 10.60 -0.56 -2.33
N VAL A 109 10.69 0.77 -2.31
CA VAL A 109 9.67 1.65 -2.90
C VAL A 109 9.54 1.39 -4.39
N LYS A 110 10.66 1.42 -5.14
CA LYS A 110 10.63 1.11 -6.57
C LYS A 110 10.13 -0.31 -6.83
N ARG A 111 10.63 -1.31 -6.08
CA ARG A 111 10.22 -2.70 -6.26
C ARG A 111 8.71 -2.87 -6.09
N LYS A 112 8.13 -2.33 -5.01
CA LYS A 112 6.69 -2.44 -4.72
C LYS A 112 5.78 -1.57 -5.58
N LEU A 113 6.32 -0.54 -6.25
CA LEU A 113 5.57 0.32 -7.15
C LEU A 113 5.81 0.02 -8.63
N SER A 114 6.67 -0.95 -8.94
CA SER A 114 7.01 -1.32 -10.33
C SER A 114 5.84 -1.88 -11.13
N HIS A 115 4.93 -2.61 -10.47
CA HIS A 115 3.70 -3.13 -11.05
C HIS A 115 2.67 -3.36 -9.95
N VAL A 116 1.56 -2.64 -9.99
CA VAL A 116 0.56 -2.63 -8.93
C VAL A 116 -0.82 -2.98 -9.48
N LEU A 117 -1.48 -3.95 -8.86
CA LEU A 117 -2.92 -4.16 -8.98
C LEU A 117 -3.63 -3.28 -7.95
N TRP A 118 -4.37 -2.29 -8.44
CA TRP A 118 -5.21 -1.44 -7.61
C TRP A 118 -6.64 -1.98 -7.53
N LEU A 119 -7.19 -2.07 -6.33
CA LEU A 119 -8.58 -2.45 -6.08
C LEU A 119 -9.32 -1.35 -5.30
N PRO A 120 -10.20 -0.58 -5.95
CA PRO A 120 -11.11 0.32 -5.24
C PRO A 120 -11.99 -0.41 -4.26
N VAL A 121 -12.20 0.16 -3.09
CA VAL A 121 -13.18 -0.35 -2.12
C VAL A 121 -13.90 0.85 -1.52
N GLU A 122 -15.23 0.78 -1.43
CA GLU A 122 -15.98 1.79 -0.70
C GLU A 122 -15.49 1.90 0.74
N ALA A 123 -15.30 3.12 1.23
CA ALA A 123 -14.77 3.38 2.55
C ALA A 123 -15.60 4.42 3.31
N GLU A 124 -16.86 4.62 2.94
CA GLU A 124 -17.75 5.52 3.65
C GLU A 124 -18.08 4.97 5.05
N SER A 125 -17.99 5.84 6.05
CA SER A 125 -18.10 5.48 7.46
C SER A 125 -19.51 5.09 7.88
N SER A 126 -20.52 5.62 7.19
CA SER A 126 -21.93 5.27 7.39
C SER A 126 -22.32 3.91 6.82
N ILE A 127 -21.48 3.32 5.95
CA ILE A 127 -21.74 2.02 5.33
C ILE A 127 -21.08 0.91 6.16
N PRO A 128 -21.84 -0.08 6.65
CA PRO A 128 -21.30 -1.25 7.34
C PRO A 128 -20.20 -1.94 6.53
N LEU A 129 -19.16 -2.45 7.20
CA LEU A 129 -17.99 -3.01 6.50
C LEU A 129 -18.37 -4.13 5.52
N ALA A 130 -19.32 -4.99 5.89
CA ALA A 130 -19.79 -6.10 5.05
C ALA A 130 -20.55 -5.67 3.78
N GLU A 131 -21.09 -4.44 3.77
CA GLU A 131 -21.93 -3.92 2.69
C GLU A 131 -21.16 -3.06 1.69
N ARG A 132 -19.90 -2.72 2.00
CA ARG A 132 -19.04 -1.95 1.11
C ARG A 132 -18.70 -2.73 -0.14
N TYR A 133 -18.89 -2.09 -1.30
CA TYR A 133 -18.58 -2.68 -2.59
C TYR A 133 -17.11 -2.59 -2.97
N ILE A 134 -16.66 -3.58 -3.73
CA ILE A 134 -15.36 -3.61 -4.40
C ILE A 134 -15.55 -3.10 -5.84
N GLY A 135 -14.74 -2.13 -6.26
CA GLY A 135 -14.76 -1.63 -7.63
C GLY A 135 -13.97 -2.51 -8.60
N ALA A 136 -13.98 -2.14 -9.88
CA ALA A 136 -13.15 -2.81 -10.87
C ALA A 136 -11.67 -2.55 -10.59
N GLY A 137 -10.87 -3.63 -10.60
CA GLY A 137 -9.43 -3.54 -10.45
C GLY A 137 -8.72 -3.15 -11.73
N TRP A 138 -7.58 -2.49 -11.62
CA TRP A 138 -6.71 -2.22 -12.77
C TRP A 138 -5.24 -2.42 -12.42
N LEU A 139 -4.45 -2.75 -13.44
CA LEU A 139 -2.99 -2.80 -13.34
C LEU A 139 -2.41 -1.45 -13.71
N TRP A 140 -1.44 -1.01 -12.92
CA TRP A 140 -0.69 0.21 -13.14
C TRP A 140 0.81 -0.10 -13.08
N GLN A 141 1.54 0.54 -13.98
CA GLN A 141 2.99 0.68 -13.94
C GLN A 141 3.31 2.16 -14.09
N PRO A 142 4.29 2.70 -13.37
CA PRO A 142 4.66 4.10 -13.50
C PRO A 142 5.13 4.37 -14.93
N ASP A 143 4.62 5.44 -15.53
CA ASP A 143 5.24 6.01 -16.72
C ASP A 143 6.58 6.68 -16.36
N GLN A 144 7.36 7.07 -17.38
CA GLN A 144 8.68 7.67 -17.15
C GLN A 144 8.61 8.92 -16.25
N ILE A 145 7.58 9.75 -16.41
CA ILE A 145 7.44 11.00 -15.64
C ILE A 145 7.04 10.67 -14.19
N GLU A 146 6.12 9.73 -14.01
CA GLU A 146 5.72 9.23 -12.69
C GLU A 146 6.91 8.62 -11.95
N GLU A 147 7.73 7.82 -12.64
CA GLU A 147 8.93 7.23 -12.05
C GLU A 147 9.97 8.29 -11.67
N GLU A 148 10.23 9.28 -12.53
CA GLU A 148 11.17 10.37 -12.23
C GLU A 148 10.74 11.18 -11.00
N ILE A 149 9.45 11.47 -10.85
CA ILE A 149 8.93 12.19 -9.68
C ILE A 149 9.02 11.33 -8.41
N LEU A 150 8.60 10.06 -8.49
CA LEU A 150 8.66 9.15 -7.35
C LEU A 150 10.11 8.92 -6.89
N LYS A 151 11.05 8.84 -7.83
CA LYS A 151 12.48 8.78 -7.57
C LYS A 151 12.96 10.04 -6.84
N ALA A 152 12.65 11.22 -7.37
CA ALA A 152 13.07 12.49 -6.78
C ALA A 152 12.53 12.66 -5.36
N ASP A 153 11.24 12.36 -5.15
CA ASP A 153 10.64 12.38 -3.82
C ASP A 153 11.35 11.40 -2.87
N TRP A 154 11.66 10.19 -3.34
CA TRP A 154 12.34 9.18 -2.52
C TRP A 154 13.77 9.61 -2.15
N GLU A 155 14.54 10.14 -3.09
CA GLU A 155 15.90 10.64 -2.85
C GLU A 155 15.88 11.79 -1.82
N GLU A 156 14.99 12.77 -1.98
CA GLU A 156 14.82 13.88 -1.02
C GLU A 156 14.46 13.35 0.38
N LEU A 157 13.51 12.43 0.48
CA LEU A 157 13.08 11.87 1.75
C LEU A 157 14.18 11.05 2.42
N MET A 158 14.97 10.30 1.65
CA MET A 158 16.09 9.50 2.14
C MET A 158 17.25 10.37 2.65
N ASP A 159 17.63 11.42 1.91
CA ASP A 159 18.67 12.36 2.33
C ASP A 159 18.33 12.98 3.69
N ARG A 160 17.08 13.42 3.87
CA ARG A 160 16.63 14.00 5.15
C ARG A 160 16.61 12.99 6.29
N LEU A 161 16.23 11.74 6.00
CA LEU A 161 16.26 10.68 7.00
C LEU A 161 17.72 10.36 7.42
N ALA A 162 18.66 10.37 6.47
CA ALA A 162 20.08 10.15 6.70
C ALA A 162 20.73 11.29 7.51
N LEU A 163 20.30 12.54 7.31
CA LEU A 163 20.73 13.70 8.10
C LEU A 163 20.15 13.72 9.53
N GLY A 164 19.34 12.72 9.91
CA GLY A 164 18.74 12.66 11.23
C GLY A 164 17.65 13.71 11.46
N GLU A 165 17.21 14.42 10.42
CA GLU A 165 16.12 15.43 10.45
C GLU A 165 14.73 14.79 10.59
N GLN A 166 14.68 13.63 11.23
CA GLN A 166 13.51 12.79 11.22
C GLN A 166 12.35 13.47 11.95
N SER A 167 12.58 14.18 13.05
CA SER A 167 11.54 14.95 13.75
C SER A 167 10.93 16.08 12.91
N GLU A 168 11.61 16.53 11.86
CA GLU A 168 11.22 17.63 10.99
C GLU A 168 10.62 17.18 9.67
N LEU A 169 10.65 15.88 9.36
CA LEU A 169 9.91 15.31 8.22
C LEU A 169 8.42 15.46 8.48
N THR A 170 7.83 16.48 7.87
CA THR A 170 6.40 16.75 7.97
C THR A 170 5.67 16.13 6.79
N ALA A 171 4.33 16.07 6.86
CA ALA A 171 3.52 15.63 5.74
C ALA A 171 3.56 16.59 4.52
N ARG A 172 4.53 17.52 4.42
CA ARG A 172 4.67 18.50 3.35
C ARG A 172 5.77 18.18 2.33
N GLU A 173 6.79 17.39 2.68
CA GLU A 173 7.84 17.01 1.71
C GLU A 173 7.39 15.89 0.77
N GLY A 174 7.96 15.89 -0.43
CA GLY A 174 7.61 14.99 -1.53
C GLY A 174 6.28 15.35 -2.19
N GLN A 175 6.28 15.37 -3.51
CA GLN A 175 5.13 15.71 -4.35
C GLN A 175 4.05 14.62 -4.30
N TYR A 176 4.44 13.35 -4.38
CA TYR A 176 3.58 12.17 -4.42
C TYR A 176 3.93 11.11 -3.40
N LEU A 177 5.21 10.97 -3.04
CA LEU A 177 5.64 10.11 -1.95
C LEU A 177 5.81 10.93 -0.66
N GLN A 178 5.59 10.31 0.50
CA GLN A 178 5.84 10.92 1.79
C GLN A 178 6.21 9.88 2.84
N VAL A 179 6.88 10.30 3.90
CA VAL A 179 7.17 9.47 5.07
C VAL A 179 6.22 9.81 6.21
N ARG A 180 5.62 8.79 6.84
CA ARG A 180 4.74 8.97 8.01
C ARG A 180 5.06 7.94 9.10
N PRO A 181 4.76 8.23 10.39
CA PRO A 181 4.85 7.24 11.45
C PRO A 181 4.00 5.99 11.13
N LYS A 182 4.61 4.82 11.26
CA LYS A 182 4.02 3.49 11.03
C LYS A 182 4.26 2.62 12.27
N ALA A 183 3.47 2.81 13.32
CA ALA A 183 3.52 1.95 14.50
C ALA A 183 2.14 1.37 14.82
N ALA A 184 2.09 0.09 15.21
CA ALA A 184 0.83 -0.51 15.70
C ALA A 184 0.34 0.22 16.96
N HIS A 185 1.28 0.59 17.84
CA HIS A 185 1.08 1.44 19.02
C HIS A 185 2.31 2.33 19.26
N SER A 186 2.13 3.44 19.99
CA SER A 186 3.17 4.45 20.24
C SER A 186 4.42 3.92 20.95
N ARG A 187 4.34 2.76 21.60
CA ARG A 187 5.45 2.12 22.34
C ARG A 187 6.39 1.29 21.48
N ILE A 188 6.05 1.03 20.22
CA ILE A 188 6.95 0.29 19.31
C ILE A 188 8.03 1.24 18.83
N LEU A 189 9.28 0.90 19.14
CA LEU A 189 10.45 1.63 18.73
C LEU A 189 11.29 0.75 17.80
N ALA A 190 11.79 1.35 16.73
CA ALA A 190 12.84 0.82 15.87
C ALA A 190 14.12 1.63 16.13
N LYS A 191 15.29 1.03 15.86
CA LYS A 191 16.54 1.80 15.81
C LYS A 191 16.39 2.90 14.75
N SER A 192 17.09 4.01 14.92
CA SER A 192 17.25 5.09 13.95
C SER A 192 18.51 5.89 14.24
N SER A 193 18.86 6.84 13.39
CA SER A 193 20.00 7.75 13.60
C SER A 193 19.47 9.16 13.84
N ASP A 194 20.05 9.87 14.82
CA ASP A 194 19.76 11.29 15.05
C ASP A 194 20.73 12.21 14.28
N ILE A 195 20.55 13.52 14.43
CA ILE A 195 21.38 14.55 13.76
C ILE A 195 22.88 14.46 14.10
N SER A 196 23.25 13.77 15.18
CA SER A 196 24.63 13.56 15.60
C SER A 196 25.22 12.24 15.08
N GLY A 197 24.41 11.43 14.39
CA GLY A 197 24.76 10.09 13.92
C GLY A 197 24.67 9.02 15.00
N GLU A 198 24.14 9.34 16.19
CA GLU A 198 23.95 8.37 17.26
C GLU A 198 22.72 7.49 17.01
N THR A 199 22.82 6.21 17.38
CA THR A 199 21.69 5.30 17.27
C THR A 199 20.65 5.60 18.37
N ILE A 200 19.50 6.10 17.97
CA ILE A 200 18.34 6.34 18.82
C ILE A 200 17.23 5.29 18.60
N LEU A 201 16.25 5.24 19.50
CA LEU A 201 15.04 4.43 19.35
C LEU A 201 13.85 5.35 19.08
N MET A 202 13.14 5.14 17.97
CA MET A 202 11.97 5.95 17.60
C MET A 202 10.89 5.14 16.90
N ASN A 203 9.69 5.70 16.80
CA ASN A 203 8.59 5.00 16.13
C ASN A 203 8.94 4.67 14.67
N PRO A 204 8.71 3.42 14.23
CA PRO A 204 8.98 3.03 12.85
C PRO A 204 8.20 3.92 11.89
N ARG A 205 8.75 4.11 10.69
CA ARG A 205 8.18 4.95 9.65
C ARG A 205 7.89 4.15 8.41
N GLY A 206 6.96 4.63 7.60
CA GLY A 206 6.65 4.04 6.30
C GLY A 206 6.59 5.08 5.21
N PHE A 207 6.87 4.66 3.99
CA PHE A 207 6.56 5.39 2.78
C PHE A 207 5.09 5.24 2.43
N TYR A 208 4.49 6.34 2.00
CA TYR A 208 3.09 6.41 1.60
C TYR A 208 2.94 7.22 0.31
N LEU A 209 2.10 6.76 -0.59
CA LEU A 209 1.60 7.55 -1.70
C LEU A 209 0.51 8.49 -1.21
N ARG A 210 0.63 9.77 -1.57
CA ARG A 210 -0.35 10.81 -1.29
C ARG A 210 -1.64 10.55 -2.07
N THR A 211 -2.77 10.98 -1.49
CA THR A 211 -4.08 10.91 -2.17
C THR A 211 -4.12 11.68 -3.47
N THR A 212 -3.33 12.75 -3.59
CA THR A 212 -3.17 13.51 -4.85
C THR A 212 -2.61 12.64 -5.97
N PHE A 213 -1.68 11.71 -5.67
CA PHE A 213 -1.14 10.79 -6.65
C PHE A 213 -2.15 9.72 -7.02
N THR A 214 -2.71 9.02 -6.03
CA THR A 214 -3.67 7.94 -6.30
C THR A 214 -4.95 8.45 -6.96
N LYS A 215 -5.35 9.71 -6.73
CA LYS A 215 -6.45 10.35 -7.44
C LYS A 215 -6.12 10.54 -8.93
N ARG A 216 -4.88 10.90 -9.27
CA ARG A 216 -4.42 10.95 -10.66
C ARG A 216 -4.41 9.56 -11.30
N LEU A 217 -3.93 8.54 -10.58
CA LEU A 217 -3.92 7.16 -11.07
C LEU A 217 -5.34 6.66 -11.38
N LEU A 218 -6.27 6.89 -10.45
CA LEU A 218 -7.68 6.53 -10.62
C LEU A 218 -8.30 7.24 -11.83
N ALA A 219 -8.02 8.54 -12.02
CA ALA A 219 -8.50 9.29 -13.18
C ALA A 219 -7.92 8.78 -14.51
N LYS A 220 -6.67 8.30 -14.53
CA LYS A 220 -6.04 7.69 -15.71
C LYS A 220 -6.61 6.31 -16.05
N ALA A 221 -7.07 5.56 -15.05
CA ALA A 221 -7.59 4.21 -15.23
C ALA A 221 -8.91 4.17 -16.03
N CYS A 222 -9.64 5.29 -16.14
CA CYS A 222 -10.91 5.43 -16.86
C CYS A 222 -11.83 4.20 -16.70
N ILE A 223 -12.25 3.96 -15.46
CA ILE A 223 -13.43 3.16 -15.10
C ILE A 223 -14.61 4.12 -14.91
#